data_AF-A0A8S8XKR2-F1
#
_entry.id   AF-A0A8S8XKR2-F1
#
_cell.length_a   1.000
_cell.length_b   1.000
_cell.length_c   1.000
_cell.angle_alpha   90.00
_cell.angle_beta   90.00
_cell.angle_gamma   90.00
#
_symmetry.space_group_name_H-M   'P 1'
#
loop_
_entity.id
_entity.type
_entity.pdbx_description
1 polymer ?
#
loop_
_entity_poly.entity_id
_entity_poly.type
_entity_poly.pdbx_seq_one_letter_code
_entity_poly.pdbx_strand_id
1 'polypeptide(L)'
;MNLIQNLTNQVQGLGFVHELLEIEGIPGDMESLRIVLMGKDFELRLVSLVVRARELAKNEVSVIDLGSNDDTVRNGIKIDCEVTTHTGDILVPTLSSLLSLKQHQNVPY
;
A
#
# COMPACT_ATOMS: atom_id res chain seq x y z
N MET A 1 21.06 -30.14 30.42
CA MET A 1 22.02 -29.44 29.53
C MET A 1 21.81 -30.07 28.17
N ASN A 2 20.80 -29.54 27.47
CA ASN A 2 19.95 -30.33 26.58
C ASN A 2 20.34 -30.13 25.12
N LEU A 3 20.61 -31.27 24.47
CA LEU A 3 20.56 -31.69 23.06
C LEU A 3 20.54 -30.66 21.90
N ILE A 4 19.97 -29.46 22.07
CA ILE A 4 19.84 -28.42 21.05
C ILE A 4 21.19 -27.77 20.69
N GLN A 5 22.10 -27.61 21.66
CA GLN A 5 23.42 -27.02 21.36
C GLN A 5 24.36 -27.93 20.54
N ASN A 6 24.04 -29.23 20.41
CA ASN A 6 24.87 -30.16 19.63
C ASN A 6 24.47 -30.22 18.14
N LEU A 7 23.27 -29.75 17.79
CA LEU A 7 22.80 -29.70 16.39
C LEU A 7 23.35 -28.49 15.63
N THR A 8 23.78 -27.43 16.34
CA THR A 8 24.33 -26.21 15.71
C THR A 8 25.73 -26.41 15.14
N ASN A 9 26.49 -27.41 15.63
CA ASN A 9 27.88 -27.63 15.23
C ASN A 9 28.07 -28.65 14.09
N GLN A 10 26.99 -29.24 13.55
CA GLN A 10 27.09 -30.25 12.48
C GLN A 10 26.58 -29.80 11.11
N VAL A 11 26.08 -28.57 10.95
CA VAL A 11 25.58 -28.09 9.64
C VAL A 11 26.41 -26.90 9.16
N GLN A 12 27.72 -27.11 9.00
CA GLN A 12 28.61 -26.22 8.24
C GLN A 12 29.25 -26.92 7.03
N GLY A 13 28.57 -27.92 6.46
CA GLY A 13 29.06 -28.64 5.28
C GLY A 13 27.98 -28.79 4.22
N LEU A 14 28.08 -27.98 3.16
CA LEU A 14 27.63 -28.26 1.79
C LEU A 14 26.23 -28.89 1.59
N GLY A 15 25.29 -28.08 1.11
CA GLY A 15 24.10 -28.58 0.40
C GLY A 15 22.87 -27.72 0.65
N PHE A 16 22.39 -27.09 -0.41
CA PHE A 16 21.12 -26.37 -0.46
C PHE A 16 19.98 -27.24 0.09
N VAL A 17 19.49 -26.91 1.28
CA VAL A 17 18.16 -27.27 1.75
C VAL A 17 17.39 -25.97 1.86
N HIS A 18 16.54 -25.73 0.86
CA HIS A 18 15.53 -24.69 0.90
C HIS A 18 14.55 -25.08 2.02
N GLU A 19 14.82 -24.58 3.23
CA GLU A 19 13.86 -24.64 4.32
C GLU A 19 12.68 -23.77 3.89
N LEU A 20 11.56 -24.41 3.56
CA LEU A 20 10.27 -23.73 3.45
C LEU A 20 9.94 -23.22 4.85
N LEU A 21 10.43 -22.01 5.17
CA LEU A 21 9.86 -21.20 6.23
C LEU A 21 8.38 -21.04 5.88
N GLU A 22 7.53 -21.81 6.57
CA GLU A 22 6.14 -21.44 6.72
C GLU A 22 6.17 -20.01 7.26
N ILE A 23 5.81 -19.06 6.39
CA ILE A 23 5.52 -17.71 6.81
C ILE A 23 4.20 -17.86 7.59
N GLU A 24 4.29 -18.31 8.84
CA GLU A 24 3.33 -17.88 9.85
C GLU A 24 3.45 -16.36 9.82
N GLY A 25 2.50 -15.75 9.11
CA GLY A 25 2.39 -14.31 9.04
C GLY A 25 2.37 -13.82 10.47
N ILE A 26 3.48 -13.23 10.92
CA ILE A 26 3.44 -12.23 11.97
C ILE A 26 2.23 -11.38 11.57
N PRO A 27 1.27 -11.08 12.46
CA PRO A 27 0.35 -9.97 12.23
C PRO A 27 1.21 -8.69 12.32
N GLY A 28 2.18 -8.59 11.42
CA GLY A 28 2.95 -7.43 11.14
C GLY A 28 1.91 -6.50 10.60
N ASP A 29 1.64 -5.46 11.37
CA ASP A 29 1.29 -4.20 10.77
C ASP A 29 2.05 -4.10 9.44
N MET A 30 1.33 -4.11 8.33
CA MET A 30 1.91 -3.69 7.06
C MET A 30 2.13 -2.19 7.22
N GLU A 31 3.16 -1.81 7.99
CA GLU A 31 3.41 -0.44 8.43
C GLU A 31 3.61 0.52 7.24
N SER A 32 3.82 -0.01 6.04
CA SER A 32 4.04 0.76 4.81
C SER A 32 3.16 0.34 3.62
N LEU A 33 1.95 -0.19 3.86
CA LEU A 33 1.01 -0.39 2.76
C LEU A 33 0.33 0.91 2.37
N ARG A 34 0.70 1.46 1.21
CA ARG A 34 -0.04 2.53 0.53
C ARG A 34 -1.00 1.95 -0.50
N ILE A 35 -2.29 2.29 -0.40
CA ILE A 35 -3.30 1.96 -1.41
C ILE A 35 -3.68 3.22 -2.18
N VAL A 36 -3.55 3.14 -3.51
CA VAL A 36 -3.98 4.20 -4.42
C VAL A 36 -5.10 3.67 -5.29
N LEU A 37 -6.32 4.18 -5.06
CA LEU A 37 -7.48 3.89 -5.90
C LEU A 37 -7.43 4.80 -7.12
N MET A 38 -7.39 4.23 -8.32
CA MET A 38 -7.35 5.01 -9.56
C MET A 38 -8.55 4.63 -10.42
N GLY A 39 -9.27 5.63 -10.93
CA GLY A 39 -10.44 5.37 -11.75
C GLY A 39 -11.21 6.64 -12.09
N LYS A 40 -12.42 6.46 -12.62
CA LYS A 40 -13.35 7.51 -12.99
C LYS A 40 -14.78 7.08 -12.67
N ASP A 41 -15.65 8.03 -12.33
CA ASP A 41 -17.10 7.88 -12.13
C ASP A 41 -17.49 6.75 -11.15
N PHE A 42 -16.90 6.78 -9.94
CA PHE A 42 -17.18 5.78 -8.89
C PHE A 42 -17.96 6.36 -7.70
N GLU A 43 -18.77 7.41 -7.91
CA GLU A 43 -19.56 8.08 -6.86
C GLU A 43 -20.27 7.09 -5.93
N LEU A 44 -20.96 6.11 -6.52
CA LEU A 44 -21.78 5.13 -5.81
C LEU A 44 -20.97 4.04 -5.09
N ARG A 45 -19.69 3.90 -5.40
CA ARG A 45 -18.80 2.86 -4.82
C ARG A 45 -17.66 3.46 -4.00
N LEU A 46 -17.44 4.76 -4.05
CA LEU A 46 -16.30 5.42 -3.45
C LEU A 46 -16.14 5.10 -1.96
N VAL A 47 -17.23 5.24 -1.21
CA VAL A 47 -17.22 5.02 0.24
C VAL A 47 -16.83 3.59 0.58
N SER A 48 -17.42 2.59 -0.09
CA SER A 48 -17.11 1.18 0.20
C SER A 48 -15.67 0.84 -0.18
N LEU A 49 -15.18 1.34 -1.32
CA LEU A 49 -13.80 1.13 -1.75
C LEU A 49 -12.79 1.71 -0.75
N VAL A 50 -13.01 2.94 -0.30
CA VAL A 50 -12.11 3.61 0.65
C VAL A 50 -12.16 2.95 2.03
N VAL A 51 -13.34 2.57 2.53
CA VAL A 51 -13.45 1.86 3.82
C VAL A 51 -12.70 0.52 3.76
N ARG A 52 -12.91 -0.28 2.71
CA ARG A 52 -12.19 -1.56 2.55
C ARG A 52 -10.69 -1.39 2.37
N ALA A 53 -10.25 -0.34 1.67
CA ALA A 53 -8.83 -0.03 1.56
C ALA A 53 -8.23 0.34 2.93
N ARG A 54 -8.94 1.14 3.74
CA ARG A 54 -8.49 1.53 5.08
C ARG A 54 -8.40 0.37 6.07
N GLU A 55 -9.23 -0.66 5.89
CA GLU A 55 -9.13 -1.91 6.66
C GLU A 55 -7.77 -2.61 6.44
N LEU A 56 -7.18 -2.46 5.24
CA LEU A 56 -5.88 -3.06 4.87
C LEU A 56 -4.70 -2.10 5.10
N ALA A 57 -4.90 -0.82 4.80
CA ALA A 57 -3.91 0.25 4.89
C ALA A 57 -4.42 1.33 5.84
N LYS A 58 -4.04 1.25 7.13
CA LYS A 58 -4.65 2.05 8.21
C LYS A 58 -4.73 3.55 7.89
N ASN A 59 -3.71 4.15 7.26
CA ASN A 59 -3.66 5.61 7.03
C ASN A 59 -3.16 6.05 5.63
N GLU A 60 -2.86 5.14 4.70
CA GLU A 60 -2.24 5.49 3.42
C GLU A 60 -3.14 5.18 2.22
N VAL A 61 -4.39 5.66 2.26
CA VAL A 61 -5.35 5.54 1.16
C VAL A 61 -5.53 6.87 0.44
N SER A 62 -5.28 6.91 -0.87
CA SER A 62 -5.54 8.07 -1.72
C SER A 62 -6.24 7.67 -3.01
N VAL A 63 -6.89 8.63 -3.65
CA VAL A 63 -7.58 8.48 -4.93
C VAL A 63 -6.86 9.30 -6.00
N ILE A 64 -6.66 8.70 -7.17
CA ILE A 64 -6.32 9.41 -8.40
C ILE A 64 -7.57 9.40 -9.28
N ASP A 65 -8.21 10.56 -9.40
CA ASP A 65 -9.40 10.76 -10.21
C ASP A 65 -9.01 11.00 -11.67
N LEU A 66 -9.44 10.13 -12.58
CA LEU A 66 -9.11 10.16 -14.00
C LEU A 66 -10.08 11.04 -14.83
N GLY A 67 -10.64 12.07 -14.20
CA GLY A 67 -11.60 12.99 -14.80
C GLY A 67 -13.05 12.55 -14.67
N SER A 68 -13.50 12.33 -13.44
CA SER A 68 -14.92 12.06 -13.15
C SER A 68 -15.83 13.23 -13.51
N ASN A 69 -17.01 12.88 -14.02
CA ASN A 69 -18.11 13.82 -14.32
C ASN A 69 -19.23 13.72 -13.29
N ASP A 70 -19.12 12.80 -12.34
CA ASP A 70 -20.02 12.60 -11.22
C ASP A 70 -19.48 13.23 -9.93
N ASP A 71 -20.09 12.91 -8.80
CA ASP A 71 -19.72 13.50 -7.52
C ASP A 71 -18.56 12.79 -6.81
N THR A 72 -17.79 11.97 -7.51
CA THR A 72 -16.62 11.25 -7.00
C THR A 72 -15.66 12.16 -6.21
N VAL A 73 -15.20 13.26 -6.81
CA VAL A 73 -14.21 14.16 -6.16
C VAL A 73 -14.79 14.76 -4.88
N ARG A 74 -16.04 15.24 -4.95
CA ARG A 74 -16.73 15.83 -3.80
C ARG A 74 -16.96 14.80 -2.69
N ASN A 75 -17.33 13.57 -3.04
CA ASN A 75 -17.56 12.50 -2.08
C ASN A 75 -16.25 12.05 -1.42
N GLY A 76 -15.12 12.08 -2.13
CA GLY A 76 -13.79 11.81 -1.56
C GLY A 76 -13.41 12.80 -0.46
N ILE A 77 -13.63 14.10 -0.72
CA ILE A 77 -13.44 15.17 0.28
C ILE A 77 -14.34 14.96 1.50
N LYS A 78 -15.62 14.59 1.29
CA LYS A 78 -16.57 14.35 2.40
C LYS A 78 -16.16 13.21 3.33
N ILE A 79 -15.40 12.22 2.86
CA ILE A 79 -14.93 11.07 3.64
C ILE A 79 -13.47 11.19 4.08
N ASP A 80 -12.91 12.40 4.01
CA ASP A 80 -11.53 12.72 4.37
C ASP A 80 -10.51 11.84 3.62
N CYS A 81 -10.77 11.59 2.33
CA CYS A 81 -9.85 10.86 1.45
C CYS A 81 -9.20 11.84 0.48
N GLU A 82 -7.87 11.76 0.37
CA GLU A 82 -7.13 12.58 -0.58
C GLU A 82 -7.48 12.19 -2.01
N VAL A 83 -7.88 13.17 -2.81
CA VAL A 83 -8.19 12.99 -4.23
C VAL A 83 -7.26 13.89 -5.04
N THR A 84 -6.49 13.29 -5.94
CA THR A 84 -5.70 14.01 -6.94
C THR A 84 -6.33 13.81 -8.31
N THR A 85 -6.78 14.90 -8.95
CA THR A 85 -7.33 14.82 -10.31
C THR A 85 -6.23 14.81 -11.36
N HIS A 86 -6.31 13.88 -12.31
CA HIS A 86 -5.43 13.75 -13.45
C HIS A 86 -6.22 13.37 -14.71
N THR A 87 -6.30 14.26 -15.69
CA THR A 87 -7.10 14.07 -16.91
C THR A 87 -6.27 13.71 -18.15
N GLY A 88 -4.95 13.61 -18.01
CA GLY A 88 -4.05 13.24 -19.11
C GLY A 88 -3.76 11.74 -19.17
N ASP A 89 -2.84 11.35 -20.04
CA ASP A 89 -2.42 9.96 -20.16
C ASP A 89 -1.74 9.45 -18.88
N ILE A 90 -2.06 8.21 -18.52
CA ILE A 90 -1.44 7.48 -17.43
C ILE A 90 -0.20 6.76 -17.96
N LEU A 91 0.90 7.51 -18.03
CA LEU A 91 2.23 7.01 -18.40
C LEU A 91 3.11 6.86 -17.16
N VAL A 92 4.16 6.04 -17.25
CA VAL A 92 5.11 5.81 -16.14
C VAL A 92 5.66 7.12 -15.55
N PRO A 93 6.12 8.12 -16.33
CA PRO A 93 6.63 9.37 -15.77
C PRO A 93 5.56 10.17 -15.01
N THR A 94 4.35 10.21 -15.57
CA THR A 94 3.20 10.91 -14.98
C THR A 94 2.78 10.27 -13.66
N LEU A 95 2.67 8.94 -13.64
CA LEU A 95 2.38 8.17 -12.44
C LEU A 95 3.46 8.37 -11.38
N SER A 96 4.73 8.30 -11.76
CA SER A 96 5.84 8.56 -10.84
C SER A 96 5.70 9.93 -10.20
N SER A 97 5.42 10.96 -10.99
CA SER A 97 5.20 12.31 -10.48
C SER A 97 4.05 12.36 -9.50
N LEU A 98 2.88 11.80 -9.84
CA LEU A 98 1.68 11.80 -8.99
C LEU A 98 1.93 11.10 -7.65
N LEU A 99 2.66 9.98 -7.66
CA LEU A 99 2.90 9.18 -6.46
C LEU A 99 3.98 9.81 -5.55
N SER A 100 4.95 10.54 -6.09
CA SER A 100 6.04 11.18 -5.35
C SER A 100 5.65 12.47 -4.62
N LEU A 101 4.50 13.09 -4.93
CA LEU A 101 4.06 14.37 -4.34
C LEU A 101 3.97 14.35 -2.80
N LYS A 102 3.82 13.18 -2.17
CA LYS A 102 3.78 13.03 -0.70
C LYS A 102 5.14 12.94 -0.01
N GLN A 103 6.23 12.70 -0.73
CA GLN A 103 7.53 12.41 -0.09
C GLN A 103 8.22 13.65 0.52
N HIS A 104 7.71 14.86 0.29
CA HIS A 104 8.40 16.12 0.63
C HIS A 104 7.88 16.86 1.87
N GLN A 105 6.94 16.30 2.65
CA GLN A 105 6.43 16.95 3.87
C GLN A 105 7.11 16.53 5.18
N ASN A 106 8.09 15.62 5.15
CA ASN A 106 8.86 15.19 6.33
C ASN A 106 10.32 15.68 6.28
N VAL A 107 10.55 16.98 6.10
CA VAL A 107 11.88 17.58 6.35
C VAL A 107 11.78 18.39 7.65
N PRO A 108 12.32 17.89 8.77
CA PRO A 108 12.38 18.66 10.00
C PRO A 108 13.50 19.71 9.86
N TYR A 109 13.15 20.98 9.98
CA TYR A 109 14.10 22.03 10.38
C TYR A 109 14.10 22.14 11.90
#